data_AF-A0A0C3QCJ8-F1
#
_entry.id   AF-A0A0C3QCJ8-F1
#
_cell.length_a   1.000
_cell.length_b   1.000
_cell.length_c   1.000
_cell.angle_alpha   90.00
_cell.angle_beta   90.00
_cell.angle_gamma   90.00
#
_symmetry.space_group_name_H-M   'P 1'
#
loop_
_entity.id
_entity.type
_entity.pdbx_description
1 polymer ?
#
loop_
_entity_poly.entity_id
_entity_poly.type
_entity_poly.pdbx_seq_one_letter_code
_entity_poly.pdbx_strand_id
1 'polypeptide(L)'
;MTRSWLFRSLFLSALASSALAAIADIDSVPRESSAQVVPGAYIVELSSGSLPSKRSLHEDLYSELNRRGVSWNLRKQFSGDIFSGASVQVSSNSDLLAVASATNVVAIYPVYLRWGPKWTCSPGADPSNLPANVMSSQVMSGVDKLQAQGYTGKGIKVAVIDSGVDYNLPALGGGFGPSKKVYAGYDFVGDAFTGTNTPQPDSDPYDNCYGHGTGVASIIAGNPDPTYNFTGVAPDAKIAAYRVFSCSGASTDEIVMQAILKAYQDGNDIINLSLTDRSGWSESVLSVVADRVARKGKIVTAAAGNLQGYGTWFAAAPGTGSNVIDVASVDAPKYTLQSIDVIGTNYPNIPYLAETPLNIADQRPIWVPTDVYACLAITSGLPSQGLAQYIVVVSRGNCAFVSTDA
;
A
#
# COMPACT_ATOMS: atom_id res chain seq x y z
N MET A 1 -49.65 -43.98 49.65
CA MET A 1 -48.93 -43.45 48.48
C MET A 1 -48.02 -42.31 48.96
N THR A 2 -46.72 -42.49 48.76
CA THR A 2 -45.52 -41.84 49.35
C THR A 2 -45.26 -40.43 48.78
N ARG A 3 -45.08 -39.36 49.58
CA ARG A 3 -43.89 -38.82 50.33
C ARG A 3 -42.81 -38.10 49.50
N SER A 4 -42.38 -36.95 50.04
CA SER A 4 -41.37 -36.00 49.56
C SER A 4 -39.91 -36.42 49.82
N TRP A 5 -38.99 -35.58 49.31
CA TRP A 5 -37.53 -35.48 49.50
C TRP A 5 -36.63 -36.27 48.54
N LEU A 6 -35.70 -35.58 47.85
CA LEU A 6 -34.25 -35.60 48.19
C LEU A 6 -33.36 -34.75 47.25
N PHE A 7 -32.46 -34.02 47.91
CA PHE A 7 -31.23 -33.40 47.41
C PHE A 7 -30.35 -34.31 46.55
N ARG A 8 -29.56 -33.73 45.63
CA ARG A 8 -28.09 -33.87 45.61
C ARG A 8 -27.40 -32.94 44.60
N SER A 9 -26.56 -32.07 45.18
CA SER A 9 -25.45 -31.32 44.59
C SER A 9 -24.46 -32.21 43.84
N LEU A 10 -23.87 -31.75 42.73
CA LEU A 10 -22.48 -32.11 42.38
C LEU A 10 -21.89 -31.12 41.34
N PHE A 11 -20.97 -30.29 41.82
CA PHE A 11 -19.79 -29.70 41.16
C PHE A 11 -19.95 -28.68 40.03
N LEU A 12 -19.91 -27.40 40.42
CA LEU A 12 -19.09 -26.41 39.72
C LEU A 12 -17.65 -26.93 39.67
N SER A 13 -17.20 -27.43 38.51
CA SER A 13 -15.78 -27.47 38.20
C SER A 13 -15.37 -26.04 37.84
N ALA A 14 -14.90 -25.31 38.85
CA ALA A 14 -14.03 -24.18 38.63
C ALA A 14 -12.76 -24.70 37.93
N LEU A 15 -12.76 -24.70 36.59
CA LEU A 15 -11.54 -24.55 35.83
C LEU A 15 -11.08 -23.11 36.06
N ALA A 16 -10.48 -22.89 37.22
CA ALA A 16 -9.47 -21.87 37.37
C ALA A 16 -8.32 -22.30 36.43
N SER A 17 -8.46 -21.95 35.15
CA SER A 17 -7.30 -21.79 34.30
C SER A 17 -6.48 -20.70 34.97
N SER A 18 -5.54 -21.12 35.81
CA SER A 18 -4.35 -20.35 36.09
C SER A 18 -3.71 -20.10 34.74
N ALA A 19 -4.10 -19.00 34.09
CA ALA A 19 -3.21 -18.32 33.19
C ALA A 19 -2.02 -17.95 34.06
N LEU A 20 -1.01 -18.83 34.09
CA LEU A 20 0.34 -18.34 34.18
C LEU A 20 0.46 -17.42 32.96
N ALA A 21 0.12 -16.15 33.15
CA ALA A 21 0.82 -15.11 32.43
C ALA A 21 2.29 -15.40 32.78
N ALA A 22 2.98 -16.12 31.90
CA ALA A 22 4.41 -16.07 31.89
C ALA A 22 4.70 -14.58 31.81
N ILE A 23 5.17 -14.01 32.93
CA ILE A 23 5.76 -12.70 32.94
C ILE A 23 7.04 -12.92 32.14
N ALA A 24 6.90 -12.93 30.81
CA ALA A 24 8.04 -12.83 29.92
C ALA A 24 8.63 -11.48 30.28
N ASP A 25 9.81 -11.52 30.88
CA ASP A 25 10.59 -10.32 31.09
C ASP A 25 10.76 -9.68 29.71
N ILE A 26 10.07 -8.58 29.48
CA ILE A 26 10.02 -7.93 28.18
C ILE A 26 11.41 -7.46 27.74
N ASP A 27 12.34 -7.31 28.70
CA ASP A 27 13.74 -7.00 28.46
C ASP A 27 14.56 -8.23 28.02
N SER A 28 14.08 -9.45 28.27
CA SER A 28 14.70 -10.70 27.83
C SER A 28 14.34 -11.09 26.38
N VAL A 29 13.35 -10.42 25.78
CA VAL A 29 12.96 -10.62 24.38
C VAL A 29 14.01 -9.96 23.48
N PRO A 30 14.71 -10.71 22.60
CA PRO A 30 15.61 -10.13 21.61
C PRO A 30 14.84 -9.11 20.76
N ARG A 31 15.22 -7.83 20.86
CA ARG A 31 14.66 -6.76 20.04
C ARG A 31 15.31 -6.79 18.66
N GLU A 32 14.94 -7.78 17.84
CA GLU A 32 15.30 -7.79 16.43
C GLU A 32 14.29 -6.98 15.63
N SER A 33 14.78 -5.95 14.93
CA SER A 33 13.95 -5.16 14.02
C SER A 33 14.15 -5.66 12.59
N SER A 34 13.06 -6.01 11.92
CA SER A 34 13.06 -6.26 10.46
C SER A 34 12.95 -4.98 9.64
N ALA A 35 13.03 -3.82 10.29
CA ALA A 35 12.98 -2.52 9.65
C ALA A 35 14.16 -2.31 8.71
N GLN A 36 13.87 -2.03 7.44
CA GLN A 36 14.88 -1.58 6.49
C GLN A 36 15.03 -0.06 6.61
N VAL A 37 16.06 0.37 7.33
CA VAL A 37 16.44 1.78 7.47
C VAL A 37 17.61 2.12 6.58
N VAL A 38 17.70 3.38 6.16
CA VAL A 38 18.92 3.93 5.55
C VAL A 38 19.92 4.19 6.68
N PRO A 39 21.06 3.46 6.75
CA PRO A 39 21.96 3.54 7.90
C PRO A 39 22.44 4.97 8.15
N GLY A 40 22.31 5.45 9.39
CA GLY A 40 22.75 6.79 9.81
C GLY A 40 21.93 7.97 9.26
N ALA A 41 20.82 7.73 8.55
CA ALA A 41 19.96 8.79 8.04
C ALA A 41 18.75 9.03 8.95
N TYR A 42 18.51 10.30 9.27
CA TYR A 42 17.44 10.72 10.18
C TYR A 42 16.77 11.99 9.70
N ILE A 43 15.42 12.02 9.74
CA ILE A 43 14.64 13.24 9.59
C ILE A 43 14.53 13.91 10.96
N VAL A 44 15.07 15.11 11.07
CA VAL A 44 15.08 15.95 12.26
C VAL A 44 14.00 17.00 12.10
N GLU A 45 13.01 16.98 12.98
CA GLU A 45 11.97 18.00 13.05
C GLU A 45 12.40 19.14 13.97
N LEU A 46 12.12 20.37 13.52
CA LEU A 46 12.40 21.59 14.25
C LEU A 46 11.13 22.20 14.81
N SER A 47 11.27 22.92 15.92
CA SER A 47 10.18 23.63 16.57
C SER A 47 9.49 24.64 15.62
N SER A 48 8.19 24.86 15.82
CA SER A 48 7.46 25.91 15.10
C SER A 48 7.70 27.26 15.77
N GLY A 49 8.46 28.17 15.13
CA GLY A 49 8.68 29.51 15.66
C GLY A 49 9.77 30.29 14.93
N SER A 50 9.81 31.61 15.14
CA SER A 50 10.93 32.44 14.72
C SER A 50 11.97 32.51 15.82
N LEU A 51 13.25 32.39 15.45
CA LEU A 51 14.32 32.67 16.39
C LEU A 51 14.33 34.17 16.74
N PRO A 52 14.82 34.55 17.94
CA PRO A 52 15.09 35.95 18.25
C PRO A 52 16.15 36.58 17.32
N SER A 53 16.95 35.73 16.66
CA SER A 53 17.97 36.12 15.70
C SER A 53 17.40 36.24 14.27
N LYS A 54 18.13 36.92 13.37
CA LYS A 54 17.80 36.95 11.93
C LYS A 54 17.99 35.60 11.21
N ARG A 55 18.56 34.60 11.86
CA ARG A 55 18.85 33.29 11.23
C ARG A 55 17.58 32.46 11.10
N SER A 56 17.54 31.62 10.07
CA SER A 56 16.52 30.57 9.99
C SER A 56 16.77 29.46 11.00
N LEU A 57 15.74 28.68 11.34
CA LEU A 57 15.87 27.49 12.19
C LEU A 57 16.87 26.48 11.62
N HIS A 58 16.93 26.35 10.30
CA HIS A 58 17.89 25.49 9.61
C HIS A 58 19.34 25.98 9.77
N GLU A 59 19.59 27.26 9.56
CA GLU A 59 20.92 27.85 9.75
C GLU A 59 21.40 27.70 11.21
N ASP A 60 20.49 27.86 12.16
CA ASP A 60 20.80 27.67 13.58
C ASP A 60 21.14 26.21 13.90
N LEU A 61 20.33 25.26 13.43
CA LEU A 61 20.63 23.82 13.54
C LEU A 61 22.01 23.52 12.95
N TYR A 62 22.27 23.87 11.70
CA TYR A 62 23.52 23.54 11.02
C TYR A 62 24.73 24.17 11.70
N SER A 63 24.62 25.43 12.15
CA SER A 63 25.66 26.10 12.92
C SER A 63 25.91 25.40 14.26
N GLU A 64 24.86 24.95 14.94
CA GLU A 64 24.96 24.23 16.21
C GLU A 64 25.60 22.86 16.04
N LEU A 65 25.22 22.08 15.02
CA LEU A 65 25.83 20.79 14.72
C LEU A 65 27.34 20.92 14.44
N ASN A 66 27.73 21.92 13.64
CA ASN A 66 29.13 22.21 13.36
C ASN A 66 29.91 22.62 14.63
N ARG A 67 29.31 23.48 15.48
CA ARG A 67 29.91 23.90 16.76
C ARG A 67 30.10 22.73 17.72
N ARG A 68 29.19 21.76 17.69
CA ARG A 68 29.23 20.54 18.50
C ARG A 68 30.19 19.48 17.94
N GLY A 69 30.81 19.72 16.78
CA GLY A 69 31.74 18.78 16.15
C GLY A 69 31.05 17.52 15.62
N VAL A 70 29.75 17.60 15.33
CA VAL A 70 28.98 16.49 14.78
C VAL A 70 29.51 16.18 13.38
N SER A 71 29.74 14.91 13.06
CA SER A 71 30.02 14.48 11.69
C SER A 71 28.70 14.23 10.95
N TRP A 72 28.29 15.19 10.11
CA TRP A 72 27.00 15.12 9.43
C TRP A 72 27.05 15.66 7.99
N ASN A 73 26.10 15.20 7.16
CA ASN A 73 25.81 15.76 5.84
C ASN A 73 24.31 16.02 5.71
N LEU A 74 23.95 17.10 5.02
CA LEU A 74 22.56 17.37 4.68
C LEU A 74 22.12 16.42 3.56
N ARG A 75 21.00 15.73 3.76
CA ARG A 75 20.34 14.92 2.72
C ARG A 75 19.21 15.70 2.06
N LYS A 76 18.31 16.28 2.88
CA LYS A 76 17.18 17.07 2.40
C LYS A 76 16.76 18.11 3.41
N GLN A 77 16.50 19.34 2.97
CA GLN A 77 15.85 20.37 3.79
C GLN A 77 14.35 20.40 3.52
N PHE A 78 13.56 20.54 4.58
CA PHE A 78 12.11 20.72 4.56
C PHE A 78 11.73 22.04 5.21
N SER A 79 11.00 22.87 4.47
CA SER A 79 10.57 24.20 4.92
C SER A 79 9.11 24.40 4.54
N GLY A 80 8.24 24.52 5.54
CA GLY A 80 6.81 24.70 5.33
C GLY A 80 6.04 24.79 6.65
N ASP A 81 4.74 25.10 6.54
CA ASP A 81 3.84 25.20 7.68
C ASP A 81 3.38 23.84 8.22
N ILE A 82 3.41 22.79 7.39
CA ILE A 82 3.12 21.40 7.78
C ILE A 82 4.31 20.78 8.53
N PHE A 83 5.52 21.03 8.03
CA PHE A 83 6.75 20.43 8.55
C PHE A 83 7.93 21.37 8.28
N SER A 84 8.73 21.62 9.31
CA SER A 84 9.99 22.34 9.23
C SER A 84 11.09 21.49 9.84
N GLY A 85 12.13 21.20 9.07
CA GLY A 85 13.18 20.31 9.51
C GLY A 85 14.20 19.97 8.43
N ALA A 86 15.06 19.00 8.71
CA ALA A 86 16.04 18.52 7.77
C ALA A 86 16.29 17.03 7.96
N SER A 87 16.41 16.30 6.85
CA SER A 87 17.03 14.99 6.85
C SER A 87 18.54 15.12 6.78
N VAL A 88 19.21 14.46 7.71
CA VAL A 88 20.67 14.48 7.87
C VAL A 88 21.21 13.06 7.89
N GLN A 89 22.41 12.89 7.36
CA GLN A 89 23.23 11.71 7.50
C GLN A 89 24.23 11.95 8.62
N VAL A 90 24.29 11.09 9.64
CA VAL A 90 25.30 11.14 10.71
C VAL A 90 26.22 9.92 10.65
N SER A 91 27.42 10.04 11.22
CA SER A 91 28.44 8.98 11.17
C SER A 91 28.41 8.02 12.37
N SER A 92 27.78 8.39 13.49
CA SER A 92 27.81 7.60 14.72
C SER A 92 26.59 7.80 15.62
N ASN A 93 26.39 6.90 16.59
CA ASN A 93 25.37 7.07 17.62
C ASN A 93 25.63 8.28 18.52
N SER A 94 26.91 8.63 18.77
CA SER A 94 27.27 9.85 19.50
C SER A 94 26.87 11.11 18.74
N ASP A 95 27.02 11.12 17.41
CA ASP A 95 26.56 12.22 16.56
C ASP A 95 25.04 12.37 16.63
N LEU A 96 24.30 11.25 16.59
CA LEU A 96 22.85 11.25 16.73
C LEU A 96 22.40 11.84 18.08
N LEU A 97 23.06 11.47 19.18
CA LEU A 97 22.76 12.05 20.50
C LEU A 97 23.06 13.56 20.55
N ALA A 98 24.10 14.01 19.86
CA ALA A 98 24.42 15.43 19.75
C ALA A 98 23.36 16.19 18.93
N VAL A 99 22.82 15.59 17.86
CA VAL A 99 21.67 16.12 17.10
C VAL A 99 20.43 16.21 17.99
N ALA A 100 20.11 15.15 18.73
CA ALA A 100 18.97 15.12 19.67
C ALA A 100 19.07 16.18 20.78
N SER A 101 20.29 16.61 21.11
CA SER A 101 20.56 17.63 22.13
C SER A 101 20.60 19.07 21.57
N ALA A 102 20.35 19.26 20.28
CA ALA A 102 20.31 20.58 19.66
C ALA A 102 19.03 21.34 20.05
N THR A 103 19.14 22.67 20.19
CA THR A 103 18.18 23.50 20.95
C THR A 103 16.76 23.46 20.39
N ASN A 104 16.62 23.43 19.07
CA ASN A 104 15.34 23.54 18.38
C ASN A 104 14.81 22.20 17.84
N VAL A 105 15.47 21.09 18.16
CA VAL A 105 15.05 19.75 17.72
C VAL A 105 13.91 19.26 18.62
N VAL A 106 12.78 18.89 18.00
CA VAL A 106 11.60 18.40 18.73
C VAL A 106 11.32 16.92 18.51
N ALA A 107 11.75 16.37 17.38
CA ALA A 107 11.64 14.95 17.08
C ALA A 107 12.73 14.52 16.11
N ILE A 108 13.09 13.24 16.17
CA ILE A 108 14.01 12.60 15.24
C ILE A 108 13.41 11.27 14.80
N TYR A 109 13.34 11.08 13.49
CA TYR A 109 12.79 9.89 12.86
C TYR A 109 13.87 9.18 12.05
N PRO A 110 14.07 7.86 12.19
CA PRO A 110 14.91 7.13 11.26
C PRO A 110 14.31 7.17 9.86
N VAL A 111 15.15 7.27 8.84
CA VAL A 111 14.70 7.18 7.44
C VAL A 111 14.53 5.73 7.06
N TYR A 112 13.32 5.31 6.70
CA TYR A 112 13.07 3.96 6.21
C TYR A 112 13.21 3.88 4.69
N LEU A 113 13.74 2.75 4.22
CA LEU A 113 13.59 2.29 2.85
C LEU A 113 12.16 1.82 2.63
N ARG A 114 11.65 2.11 1.44
CA ARG A 114 10.29 1.80 1.01
C ARG A 114 10.33 1.01 -0.28
N TRP A 115 9.38 0.09 -0.39
CA TRP A 115 9.18 -0.70 -1.59
C TRP A 115 7.75 -0.51 -2.06
N GLY A 116 7.61 -0.19 -3.33
CA GLY A 116 6.32 -0.09 -3.98
C GLY A 116 5.58 -1.43 -3.92
N PRO A 117 4.24 -1.40 -3.87
CA PRO A 117 3.44 -2.60 -4.08
C PRO A 117 3.66 -3.13 -5.50
N LYS A 118 4.08 -4.39 -5.62
CA LYS A 118 4.32 -5.01 -6.92
C LYS A 118 3.03 -5.05 -7.73
N TRP A 119 3.00 -4.36 -8.86
CA TRP A 119 1.92 -4.45 -9.84
C TRP A 119 2.24 -5.54 -10.85
N THR A 120 1.26 -6.41 -11.13
CA THR A 120 1.33 -7.41 -12.18
C THR A 120 0.47 -6.96 -13.34
N CYS A 121 1.11 -6.56 -14.45
CA CYS A 121 0.41 -6.36 -15.71
C CYS A 121 0.11 -7.73 -16.32
N SER A 122 -1.18 -8.04 -16.47
CA SER A 122 -1.66 -9.23 -17.17
C SER A 122 -2.25 -8.84 -18.53
N PRO A 123 -2.15 -9.70 -19.56
CA PRO A 123 -2.91 -9.54 -20.80
C PRO A 123 -4.36 -9.20 -20.50
N GLY A 124 -4.85 -8.11 -21.09
CA GLY A 124 -6.24 -7.69 -20.91
C GLY A 124 -7.19 -8.81 -21.33
N ALA A 125 -8.28 -8.97 -20.56
CA ALA A 125 -9.37 -9.84 -20.97
C ALA A 125 -9.88 -9.45 -22.36
N ASP A 126 -10.30 -10.43 -23.16
CA ASP A 126 -10.95 -10.17 -24.45
C ASP A 126 -12.19 -9.29 -24.19
N PRO A 127 -12.21 -8.05 -24.73
CA PRO A 127 -13.33 -7.13 -24.55
C PRO A 127 -14.69 -7.73 -24.93
N SER A 128 -14.70 -8.64 -25.90
CA SER A 128 -15.93 -9.30 -26.37
C SER A 128 -16.55 -10.27 -25.35
N ASN A 129 -15.77 -10.71 -24.35
CA ASN A 129 -16.18 -11.67 -23.33
C ASN A 129 -16.35 -11.04 -21.95
N LEU A 130 -16.34 -9.70 -21.84
CA LEU A 130 -16.50 -9.04 -20.56
C LEU A 130 -17.94 -9.12 -20.06
N PRO A 131 -18.15 -9.43 -18.76
CA PRO A 131 -19.49 -9.40 -18.20
C PRO A 131 -20.02 -7.96 -18.17
N ALA A 132 -21.35 -7.81 -18.28
CA ALA A 132 -22.00 -6.49 -18.25
C ALA A 132 -21.79 -5.71 -16.93
N ASN A 133 -21.27 -6.34 -15.88
CA ASN A 133 -21.04 -5.72 -14.57
C ASN A 133 -19.62 -6.02 -14.05
N VAL A 134 -18.61 -5.48 -14.73
CA VAL A 134 -17.19 -5.55 -14.30
C VAL A 134 -16.87 -4.63 -13.13
N MET A 135 -17.75 -3.66 -12.82
CA MET A 135 -17.55 -2.66 -11.75
C MET A 135 -18.34 -3.01 -10.47
N SER A 136 -18.35 -4.28 -10.08
CA SER A 136 -19.11 -4.79 -8.92
C SER A 136 -18.73 -4.11 -7.59
N SER A 137 -17.47 -3.65 -7.45
CA SER A 137 -16.98 -2.88 -6.32
C SER A 137 -17.60 -1.48 -6.22
N GLN A 138 -17.89 -0.84 -7.36
CA GLN A 138 -18.59 0.45 -7.39
C GLN A 138 -20.06 0.29 -7.02
N VAL A 139 -20.69 -0.81 -7.44
CA VAL A 139 -22.07 -1.14 -7.01
C VAL A 139 -22.13 -1.41 -5.51
N MET A 140 -21.16 -2.17 -4.97
CA MET A 140 -21.06 -2.46 -3.54
C MET A 140 -20.93 -1.19 -2.69
N SER A 141 -20.15 -0.21 -3.15
CA SER A 141 -19.94 1.06 -2.46
C SER A 141 -21.02 2.12 -2.77
N GLY A 142 -21.93 1.85 -3.70
CA GLY A 142 -22.99 2.77 -4.13
C GLY A 142 -22.51 3.94 -5.01
N VAL A 143 -21.28 3.85 -5.54
CA VAL A 143 -20.69 4.84 -6.45
C VAL A 143 -21.48 4.94 -7.75
N ASP A 144 -21.98 3.81 -8.25
CA ASP A 144 -22.86 3.74 -9.43
C ASP A 144 -24.08 4.66 -9.31
N LYS A 145 -24.70 4.70 -8.12
CA LYS A 145 -25.86 5.55 -7.83
C LYS A 145 -25.48 7.04 -7.81
N LEU A 146 -24.32 7.38 -7.26
CA LEU A 146 -23.83 8.77 -7.24
C LEU A 146 -23.50 9.26 -8.64
N GLN A 147 -22.85 8.43 -9.46
CA GLN A 147 -22.57 8.74 -10.86
C GLN A 147 -23.86 8.91 -11.67
N ALA A 148 -24.87 8.06 -11.46
CA ALA A 148 -26.18 8.20 -12.09
C ALA A 148 -26.91 9.50 -11.72
N GLN A 149 -26.58 10.10 -10.56
CA GLN A 149 -27.08 11.41 -10.14
C GLN A 149 -26.22 12.58 -10.68
N GLY A 150 -25.14 12.30 -11.41
CA GLY A 150 -24.24 13.30 -11.97
C GLY A 150 -23.07 13.71 -11.05
N TYR A 151 -22.84 13.01 -9.94
CA TYR A 151 -21.69 13.23 -9.07
C TYR A 151 -20.48 12.42 -9.57
N THR A 152 -19.66 13.05 -10.41
CA THR A 152 -18.52 12.43 -11.10
C THR A 152 -17.15 12.98 -10.69
N GLY A 153 -17.09 13.84 -9.66
CA GLY A 153 -15.86 14.46 -9.17
C GLY A 153 -15.39 15.70 -9.93
N LYS A 154 -16.25 16.30 -10.76
CA LYS A 154 -15.95 17.53 -11.48
C LYS A 154 -15.45 18.63 -10.53
N GLY A 155 -14.30 19.20 -10.85
CA GLY A 155 -13.68 20.29 -10.07
C GLY A 155 -12.80 19.82 -8.91
N ILE A 156 -12.77 18.51 -8.62
CA ILE A 156 -11.92 17.92 -7.58
C ILE A 156 -10.55 17.57 -8.15
N LYS A 157 -9.50 17.91 -7.41
CA LYS A 157 -8.11 17.55 -7.70
C LYS A 157 -7.61 16.48 -6.74
N VAL A 158 -7.14 15.37 -7.27
CA VAL A 158 -6.63 14.24 -6.49
C VAL A 158 -5.15 14.05 -6.79
N ALA A 159 -4.31 14.13 -5.75
CA ALA A 159 -2.91 13.76 -5.82
C ALA A 159 -2.77 12.24 -5.66
N VAL A 160 -2.09 11.60 -6.61
CA VAL A 160 -1.71 10.20 -6.56
C VAL A 160 -0.21 10.15 -6.27
N ILE A 161 0.16 9.79 -5.05
CA ILE A 161 1.55 9.62 -4.61
C ILE A 161 1.89 8.14 -4.72
N ASP A 162 2.59 7.75 -5.80
CA ASP A 162 2.77 6.35 -6.18
C ASP A 162 3.98 6.16 -7.13
N SER A 163 4.00 5.16 -8.00
CA SER A 163 5.07 4.90 -8.99
C SER A 163 5.07 5.83 -10.20
N GLY A 164 4.20 6.84 -10.22
CA GLY A 164 3.95 7.69 -11.37
C GLY A 164 2.68 7.28 -12.09
N VAL A 165 2.43 7.88 -13.26
CA VAL A 165 1.23 7.62 -14.05
C VAL A 165 1.56 7.60 -15.54
N ASP A 166 1.21 6.53 -16.24
CA ASP A 166 1.11 6.51 -17.69
C ASP A 166 -0.09 7.37 -18.12
N TYR A 167 0.17 8.66 -18.26
CA TYR A 167 -0.82 9.62 -18.69
C TYR A 167 -1.19 9.49 -20.18
N ASN A 168 -0.49 8.67 -20.96
CA ASN A 168 -0.81 8.43 -22.37
C ASN A 168 -1.98 7.45 -22.53
N LEU A 169 -2.35 6.71 -21.47
CA LEU A 169 -3.55 5.89 -21.48
C LEU A 169 -4.79 6.71 -21.85
N PRO A 170 -5.64 6.25 -22.81
CA PRO A 170 -6.89 6.92 -23.14
C PRO A 170 -7.82 7.11 -21.94
N ALA A 171 -7.88 6.12 -21.05
CA ALA A 171 -8.59 6.19 -19.77
C ALA A 171 -8.09 7.36 -18.91
N LEU A 172 -6.82 7.74 -19.03
CA LEU A 172 -6.21 8.84 -18.28
C LEU A 172 -6.07 10.14 -19.10
N GLY A 173 -6.76 10.22 -20.24
CA GLY A 173 -6.89 11.45 -21.02
C GLY A 173 -5.81 11.67 -22.09
N GLY A 174 -4.92 10.70 -22.31
CA GLY A 174 -3.96 10.73 -23.43
C GLY A 174 -3.08 11.98 -23.44
N GLY A 175 -2.48 12.30 -22.29
CA GLY A 175 -1.44 13.30 -22.18
C GLY A 175 -1.33 13.94 -20.80
N PHE A 176 -0.26 14.70 -20.63
CA PHE A 176 0.11 15.41 -19.41
C PHE A 176 0.02 16.93 -19.60
N GLY A 177 -0.43 17.65 -18.56
CA GLY A 177 -0.36 19.11 -18.48
C GLY A 177 -1.69 19.77 -18.12
N PRO A 178 -1.73 21.10 -17.91
CA PRO A 178 -2.83 21.77 -17.21
C PRO A 178 -4.23 21.60 -17.80
N SER A 179 -4.35 21.34 -19.10
CA SER A 179 -5.63 21.08 -19.78
C SER A 179 -6.05 19.61 -19.79
N LYS A 180 -5.15 18.70 -19.44
CA LYS A 180 -5.34 17.24 -19.46
C LYS A 180 -5.94 16.73 -18.15
N LYS A 181 -6.30 15.44 -18.11
CA LYS A 181 -6.80 14.80 -16.87
C LYS A 181 -5.68 14.68 -15.85
N VAL A 182 -4.53 14.16 -16.27
CA VAL A 182 -3.29 14.24 -15.48
C VAL A 182 -2.74 15.65 -15.68
N TYR A 183 -3.12 16.56 -14.78
CA TYR A 183 -3.00 18.01 -14.99
C TYR A 183 -1.67 18.59 -14.50
N ALA A 184 -1.05 17.92 -13.52
CA ALA A 184 0.19 18.32 -12.87
C ALA A 184 0.90 17.09 -12.32
N GLY A 185 2.16 17.23 -11.95
CA GLY A 185 2.92 16.15 -11.37
C GLY A 185 4.42 16.44 -11.31
N TYR A 186 5.15 15.52 -10.68
CA TYR A 186 6.60 15.61 -10.50
C TYR A 186 7.17 14.23 -10.14
N ASP A 187 8.39 13.93 -10.60
CA ASP A 187 9.14 12.75 -10.17
C ASP A 187 10.16 13.13 -9.10
N PHE A 188 10.01 12.56 -7.90
CA PHE A 188 10.89 12.78 -6.77
C PHE A 188 12.04 11.77 -6.65
N VAL A 189 12.05 10.72 -7.46
CA VAL A 189 12.90 9.54 -7.27
C VAL A 189 13.79 9.23 -8.47
N GLY A 190 13.26 9.31 -9.69
CA GLY A 190 13.92 8.86 -10.91
C GLY A 190 13.93 7.34 -11.09
N ASP A 191 14.15 6.91 -12.33
CA ASP A 191 14.04 5.50 -12.74
C ASP A 191 15.05 4.56 -12.04
N ALA A 192 16.30 5.02 -11.91
CA ALA A 192 17.45 4.19 -11.51
C ALA A 192 17.71 4.14 -9.99
N PHE A 193 16.82 4.69 -9.17
CA PHE A 193 17.00 4.67 -7.73
C PHE A 193 16.83 3.24 -7.17
N THR A 194 17.76 2.82 -6.31
CA THR A 194 17.83 1.48 -5.71
C THR A 194 17.61 1.49 -4.20
N GLY A 195 17.30 2.66 -3.62
CA GLY A 195 17.23 2.85 -2.17
C GLY A 195 18.52 3.41 -1.57
N THR A 196 19.67 3.13 -2.18
CA THR A 196 20.99 3.46 -1.61
C THR A 196 21.79 4.49 -2.40
N ASN A 197 21.53 4.63 -3.71
CA ASN A 197 22.12 5.67 -4.56
C ASN A 197 21.39 7.01 -4.41
N THR A 198 21.88 8.06 -5.06
CA THR A 198 21.22 9.38 -5.06
C THR A 198 20.01 9.36 -6.00
N PRO A 199 18.80 9.78 -5.57
CA PRO A 199 17.64 9.89 -6.45
C PRO A 199 17.88 10.93 -7.54
N GLN A 200 17.24 10.76 -8.70
CA GLN A 200 17.35 11.64 -9.87
C GLN A 200 15.98 12.22 -10.21
N PRO A 201 15.48 13.18 -9.41
CA PRO A 201 14.16 13.76 -9.62
C PRO A 201 14.11 14.61 -10.89
N ASP A 202 12.94 14.63 -11.54
CA ASP A 202 12.67 15.48 -12.69
C ASP A 202 11.18 15.89 -12.76
N SER A 203 10.82 16.66 -13.79
CA SER A 203 9.47 17.21 -13.92
C SER A 203 8.44 16.26 -14.56
N ASP A 204 8.85 15.08 -15.01
CA ASP A 204 7.99 14.13 -15.72
C ASP A 204 7.57 12.96 -14.82
N PRO A 205 6.32 12.92 -14.34
CA PRO A 205 5.84 11.86 -13.46
C PRO A 205 5.46 10.58 -14.21
N TYR A 206 5.88 10.43 -15.47
CA TYR A 206 5.52 9.29 -16.31
C TYR A 206 5.96 7.96 -15.68
N ASP A 207 5.08 6.97 -15.69
CA ASP A 207 5.40 5.61 -15.27
C ASP A 207 5.56 4.71 -16.50
N ASN A 208 6.79 4.30 -16.76
CA ASN A 208 7.19 3.50 -17.92
C ASN A 208 7.56 2.06 -17.56
N CYS A 209 7.48 1.67 -16.29
CA CYS A 209 8.16 0.46 -15.81
C CYS A 209 7.49 -0.26 -14.65
N TYR A 210 6.67 0.43 -13.85
CA TYR A 210 6.11 -0.14 -12.62
C TYR A 210 4.60 -0.36 -12.74
N GLY A 211 3.84 0.65 -13.18
CA GLY A 211 2.42 0.55 -13.53
C GLY A 211 1.42 0.63 -12.39
N HIS A 212 1.85 0.53 -11.12
CA HIS A 212 0.94 0.55 -9.96
C HIS A 212 0.14 1.86 -9.88
N GLY A 213 0.83 3.01 -9.94
CA GLY A 213 0.22 4.32 -9.87
C GLY A 213 -0.74 4.61 -11.03
N THR A 214 -0.44 4.08 -12.22
CA THR A 214 -1.35 4.10 -13.37
C THR A 214 -2.67 3.38 -13.09
N GLY A 215 -2.60 2.18 -12.47
CA GLY A 215 -3.77 1.42 -12.04
C GLY A 215 -4.59 2.19 -11.00
N VAL A 216 -3.92 2.73 -9.97
CA VAL A 216 -4.55 3.55 -8.92
C VAL A 216 -5.24 4.78 -9.52
N ALA A 217 -4.56 5.55 -10.37
CA ALA A 217 -5.13 6.73 -11.02
C ALA A 217 -6.34 6.37 -11.90
N SER A 218 -6.31 5.22 -12.56
CA SER A 218 -7.42 4.73 -13.39
C SER A 218 -8.64 4.39 -12.53
N ILE A 219 -8.46 3.71 -11.39
CA ILE A 219 -9.55 3.42 -10.45
C ILE A 219 -10.18 4.72 -9.93
N ILE A 220 -9.36 5.74 -9.63
CA ILE A 220 -9.85 7.02 -9.11
C ILE A 220 -10.63 7.79 -10.18
N ALA A 221 -10.03 8.05 -11.35
CA ALA A 221 -10.55 9.03 -12.30
C ALA A 221 -10.51 8.59 -13.77
N GLY A 222 -10.39 7.29 -14.04
CA GLY A 222 -10.43 6.76 -15.40
C GLY A 222 -11.68 7.21 -16.16
N ASN A 223 -11.48 7.74 -17.37
CA ASN A 223 -12.55 8.06 -18.30
C ASN A 223 -13.37 6.79 -18.60
N PRO A 224 -14.68 6.93 -18.87
CA PRO A 224 -15.48 5.82 -19.36
C PRO A 224 -14.87 5.19 -20.61
N ASP A 225 -14.67 3.88 -20.57
CA ASP A 225 -14.21 3.08 -21.68
C ASP A 225 -15.26 2.01 -22.02
N PRO A 226 -16.01 2.16 -23.11
CA PRO A 226 -17.04 1.19 -23.51
C PRO A 226 -16.45 -0.14 -23.97
N THR A 227 -15.18 -0.18 -24.38
CA THR A 227 -14.49 -1.40 -24.80
C THR A 227 -14.36 -2.35 -23.62
N TYR A 228 -13.94 -1.81 -22.47
CA TYR A 228 -13.72 -2.60 -21.27
C TYR A 228 -14.84 -2.51 -20.24
N ASN A 229 -15.94 -1.81 -20.57
CA ASN A 229 -17.04 -1.48 -19.66
C ASN A 229 -16.53 -0.88 -18.33
N PHE A 230 -15.48 -0.07 -18.42
CA PHE A 230 -14.74 0.46 -17.29
C PHE A 230 -15.05 1.95 -17.10
N THR A 231 -15.10 2.41 -15.86
CA THR A 231 -15.17 3.83 -15.51
C THR A 231 -14.56 4.00 -14.12
N GLY A 232 -13.73 5.03 -13.90
CA GLY A 232 -13.21 5.34 -12.57
C GLY A 232 -14.31 5.75 -11.59
N VAL A 233 -13.99 5.85 -10.31
CA VAL A 233 -14.95 6.27 -9.27
C VAL A 233 -15.44 7.71 -9.49
N ALA A 234 -14.53 8.59 -9.88
CA ALA A 234 -14.76 10.02 -10.10
C ALA A 234 -14.17 10.43 -11.47
N PRO A 235 -14.82 10.04 -12.59
CA PRO A 235 -14.24 10.18 -13.93
C PRO A 235 -13.99 11.63 -14.37
N ASP A 236 -14.63 12.63 -13.77
CA ASP A 236 -14.41 14.06 -14.08
C ASP A 236 -13.41 14.75 -13.14
N ALA A 237 -12.84 14.01 -12.17
CA ALA A 237 -11.75 14.51 -11.34
C ALA A 237 -10.46 14.67 -12.15
N LYS A 238 -9.56 15.53 -11.65
CA LYS A 238 -8.22 15.77 -12.19
C LYS A 238 -7.18 15.09 -11.32
N ILE A 239 -6.16 14.49 -11.94
CA ILE A 239 -5.08 13.77 -11.26
C ILE A 239 -3.81 14.60 -11.25
N ALA A 240 -3.20 14.80 -10.09
CA ALA A 240 -1.81 15.20 -9.96
C ALA A 240 -0.96 13.96 -9.69
N ALA A 241 -0.02 13.63 -10.58
CA ALA A 241 0.81 12.44 -10.47
C ALA A 241 2.13 12.77 -9.76
N TYR A 242 2.36 12.23 -8.57
CA TYR A 242 3.62 12.42 -7.84
C TYR A 242 4.34 11.09 -7.73
N ARG A 243 5.39 10.93 -8.52
CA ARG A 243 6.17 9.70 -8.58
C ARG A 243 7.17 9.66 -7.44
N VAL A 244 7.08 8.62 -6.62
CA VAL A 244 7.94 8.38 -5.45
C VAL A 244 8.61 7.01 -5.49
N PHE A 245 8.14 6.07 -6.30
CA PHE A 245 8.79 4.77 -6.52
C PHE A 245 9.50 4.71 -7.86
N SER A 246 10.74 4.22 -7.83
CA SER A 246 11.56 4.00 -9.02
C SER A 246 11.12 2.74 -9.77
N CYS A 247 11.80 2.41 -10.87
CA CYS A 247 11.53 1.17 -11.61
C CYS A 247 11.89 -0.10 -10.85
N SER A 248 12.76 -0.02 -9.83
CA SER A 248 12.99 -1.14 -8.91
C SER A 248 11.92 -1.24 -7.81
N GLY A 249 11.01 -0.28 -7.75
CA GLY A 249 10.06 -0.09 -6.66
C GLY A 249 10.67 0.58 -5.43
N ALA A 250 11.93 1.00 -5.44
CA ALA A 250 12.57 1.59 -4.27
C ALA A 250 12.12 3.05 -4.03
N SER A 251 12.02 3.42 -2.75
CA SER A 251 11.79 4.80 -2.27
C SER A 251 12.33 4.99 -0.85
N THR A 252 12.17 6.19 -0.29
CA THR A 252 12.48 6.53 1.11
C THR A 252 11.42 7.44 1.69
N ASP A 253 11.33 7.51 3.02
CA ASP A 253 10.42 8.46 3.70
C ASP A 253 10.64 9.91 3.28
N GLU A 254 11.89 10.29 3.00
CA GLU A 254 12.22 11.65 2.54
C GLU A 254 11.53 11.97 1.22
N ILE A 255 11.49 11.01 0.29
CA ILE A 255 10.89 11.15 -1.04
C ILE A 255 9.37 11.22 -0.90
N VAL A 256 8.77 10.31 -0.14
CA VAL A 256 7.32 10.29 0.10
C VAL A 256 6.86 11.56 0.82
N MET A 257 7.61 12.01 1.84
CA MET A 257 7.30 13.24 2.56
C MET A 257 7.37 14.48 1.66
N GLN A 258 8.35 14.56 0.74
CA GLN A 258 8.39 15.63 -0.26
C GLN A 258 7.12 15.65 -1.12
N ALA A 259 6.67 14.49 -1.57
CA ALA A 259 5.46 14.38 -2.39
C ALA A 259 4.19 14.78 -1.62
N ILE A 260 4.04 14.38 -0.35
CA ILE A 260 2.90 14.78 0.49
C ILE A 260 2.86 16.30 0.64
N LEU A 261 4.00 16.91 0.97
CA LEU A 261 4.11 18.35 1.14
C LEU A 261 3.85 19.09 -0.18
N LYS A 262 4.35 18.59 -1.30
CA LYS A 262 4.11 19.18 -2.63
C LYS A 262 2.65 19.05 -3.06
N ALA A 263 2.02 17.91 -2.82
CA ALA A 263 0.60 17.70 -3.11
C ALA A 263 -0.30 18.68 -2.34
N TYR A 264 0.02 18.94 -1.07
CA TYR A 264 -0.64 19.97 -0.26
C TYR A 264 -0.41 21.38 -0.83
N GLN A 265 0.84 21.74 -1.14
CA GLN A 265 1.21 23.06 -1.68
C GLN A 265 0.56 23.35 -3.04
N ASP A 266 0.42 22.33 -3.89
CA ASP A 266 -0.24 22.45 -5.20
C ASP A 266 -1.77 22.55 -5.08
N GLY A 267 -2.29 22.49 -3.85
CA GLY A 267 -3.70 22.75 -3.55
C GLY A 267 -4.62 21.61 -3.94
N ASN A 268 -4.13 20.37 -4.01
CA ASN A 268 -4.98 19.20 -4.21
C ASN A 268 -6.00 19.08 -3.07
N ASP A 269 -7.20 18.59 -3.38
CA ASP A 269 -8.29 18.43 -2.41
C ASP A 269 -8.15 17.12 -1.64
N ILE A 270 -7.74 16.08 -2.37
CA ILE A 270 -7.53 14.72 -1.87
C ILE A 270 -6.08 14.31 -2.16
N ILE A 271 -5.43 13.67 -1.20
CA ILE A 271 -4.10 13.08 -1.33
C ILE A 271 -4.23 11.58 -1.06
N ASN A 272 -3.96 10.79 -2.08
CA ASN A 272 -4.00 9.33 -2.02
C ASN A 272 -2.58 8.75 -1.90
N LEU A 273 -2.38 7.96 -0.86
CA LEU A 273 -1.16 7.23 -0.53
C LEU A 273 -1.44 5.73 -0.61
N SER A 274 -1.39 5.16 -1.81
CA SER A 274 -1.52 3.70 -2.01
C SER A 274 -0.19 2.98 -1.71
N LEU A 275 0.39 3.32 -0.58
CA LEU A 275 1.67 2.85 -0.07
C LEU A 275 1.59 2.74 1.43
N THR A 276 2.44 1.90 2.02
CA THR A 276 2.48 1.74 3.46
C THR A 276 3.90 1.57 3.98
N ASP A 277 4.02 1.69 5.29
CA ASP A 277 5.18 1.29 6.05
C ASP A 277 4.92 0.09 6.97
N ARG A 278 5.98 -0.39 7.62
CA ARG A 278 5.90 -1.43 8.65
C ARG A 278 6.13 -0.89 10.07
N SER A 279 6.13 0.43 10.26
CA SER A 279 6.28 1.02 11.59
C SER A 279 4.98 0.85 12.38
N GLY A 280 3.85 1.12 11.73
CA GLY A 280 2.50 0.96 12.30
C GLY A 280 2.17 1.87 13.48
N TRP A 281 2.97 2.91 13.71
CA TRP A 281 2.78 3.87 14.80
C TRP A 281 2.28 5.21 14.26
N SER A 282 1.43 5.89 15.04
CA SER A 282 0.90 7.22 14.70
C SER A 282 2.00 8.30 14.67
N GLU A 283 3.10 8.02 15.37
CA GLU A 283 4.30 8.83 15.50
C GLU A 283 5.27 8.64 14.34
N SER A 284 4.98 7.76 13.38
CA SER A 284 5.77 7.69 12.15
C SER A 284 5.78 9.06 11.47
N VAL A 285 6.90 9.43 10.84
CA VAL A 285 7.03 10.75 10.20
C VAL A 285 5.96 10.96 9.12
N LEU A 286 5.63 9.90 8.36
CA LEU A 286 4.62 9.98 7.31
C LEU A 286 3.21 10.12 7.90
N SER A 287 2.87 9.41 8.99
CA SER A 287 1.59 9.59 9.70
C SER A 287 1.46 10.99 10.26
N VAL A 288 2.50 11.50 10.92
CA VAL A 288 2.52 12.86 11.49
C VAL A 288 2.29 13.91 10.40
N VAL A 289 2.99 13.82 9.27
CA VAL A 289 2.85 14.77 8.17
C VAL A 289 1.49 14.65 7.49
N ALA A 290 1.02 13.43 7.19
CA ALA A 290 -0.29 13.18 6.60
C ALA A 290 -1.43 13.72 7.47
N ASP A 291 -1.37 13.45 8.78
CA ASP A 291 -2.33 13.90 9.78
C ASP A 291 -2.36 15.44 9.91
N ARG A 292 -1.21 16.11 9.83
CA ARG A 292 -1.14 17.58 9.77
C ARG A 292 -1.75 18.16 8.50
N VAL A 293 -1.52 17.53 7.34
CA VAL A 293 -2.16 17.94 6.09
C VAL A 293 -3.67 17.76 6.17
N ALA A 294 -4.15 16.65 6.73
CA ALA A 294 -5.56 16.41 6.93
C ALA A 294 -6.22 17.49 7.83
N ARG A 295 -5.56 17.87 8.92
CA ARG A 295 -6.01 18.98 9.80
C ARG A 295 -6.09 20.34 9.12
N LYS A 296 -5.41 20.55 7.99
CA LYS A 296 -5.54 21.77 7.17
C LYS A 296 -6.76 21.73 6.23
N GLY A 297 -7.64 20.74 6.38
CA GLY A 297 -8.88 20.60 5.62
C GLY A 297 -8.71 19.86 4.30
N LYS A 298 -7.61 19.11 4.12
CA LYS A 298 -7.43 18.20 2.99
C LYS A 298 -7.89 16.80 3.37
N ILE A 299 -8.36 16.02 2.40
CA ILE A 299 -8.63 14.60 2.62
C ILE A 299 -7.35 13.85 2.34
N VAL A 300 -6.91 13.01 3.28
CA VAL A 300 -5.77 12.11 3.08
C VAL A 300 -6.24 10.69 3.25
N THR A 301 -6.03 9.86 2.22
CA THR A 301 -6.33 8.43 2.24
C THR A 301 -5.03 7.65 2.16
N ALA A 302 -4.92 6.59 2.96
CA ALA A 302 -3.78 5.69 2.94
C ALA A 302 -4.24 4.23 2.96
N ALA A 303 -3.43 3.33 2.40
CA ALA A 303 -3.71 1.91 2.48
C ALA A 303 -3.40 1.36 3.90
N ALA A 304 -4.26 0.49 4.43
CA ALA A 304 -4.06 -0.16 5.73
C ALA A 304 -2.92 -1.20 5.71
N GLY A 305 -2.54 -1.65 4.51
CA GLY A 305 -1.42 -2.54 4.27
C GLY A 305 -1.81 -4.02 4.09
N ASN A 306 -0.96 -4.74 3.36
CA ASN A 306 -1.16 -6.15 3.01
C ASN A 306 -0.23 -7.06 3.83
N LEU A 307 -0.18 -6.81 5.14
CA LEU A 307 0.80 -7.38 6.07
C LEU A 307 0.16 -8.40 7.02
N GLN A 308 -0.71 -9.27 6.49
CA GLN A 308 -1.52 -10.20 7.30
C GLN A 308 -0.71 -11.07 8.29
N GLY A 309 0.56 -11.37 7.96
CA GLY A 309 1.46 -12.13 8.83
C GLY A 309 1.83 -11.44 10.15
N TYR A 310 1.61 -10.13 10.28
CA TYR A 310 1.86 -9.36 11.51
C TYR A 310 0.65 -9.34 12.46
N GLY A 311 -0.48 -9.94 12.06
CA GLY A 311 -1.67 -10.11 12.89
C GLY A 311 -2.74 -9.03 12.67
N THR A 312 -3.93 -9.30 13.21
CA THR A 312 -5.15 -8.49 12.99
C THR A 312 -5.12 -7.09 13.58
N TRP A 313 -4.13 -6.79 14.43
CA TRP A 313 -3.98 -5.49 15.12
C TRP A 313 -2.89 -4.61 14.49
N PHE A 314 -2.29 -5.06 13.40
CA PHE A 314 -1.26 -4.31 12.69
C PHE A 314 -1.92 -3.36 11.68
N ALA A 315 -1.97 -2.07 12.00
CA ALA A 315 -2.29 -1.00 11.06
C ALA A 315 -0.97 -0.40 10.54
N ALA A 316 -0.86 -0.15 9.25
CA ALA A 316 0.34 0.41 8.67
C ALA A 316 0.29 1.95 8.65
N ALA A 317 1.44 2.61 8.82
CA ALA A 317 1.53 4.04 8.53
C ALA A 317 1.62 4.24 7.00
N PRO A 318 1.15 5.39 6.44
CA PRO A 318 0.63 6.57 7.14
C PRO A 318 -0.83 6.49 7.59
N GLY A 319 -1.53 5.37 7.37
CA GLY A 319 -2.93 5.18 7.77
C GLY A 319 -3.20 5.34 9.26
N THR A 320 -2.18 5.13 10.10
CA THR A 320 -2.25 5.34 11.56
C THR A 320 -2.35 6.80 12.00
N GLY A 321 -2.26 7.77 11.08
CA GLY A 321 -2.50 9.18 11.39
C GLY A 321 -3.97 9.42 11.81
N SER A 322 -4.21 10.12 12.91
CA SER A 322 -5.55 10.21 13.53
C SER A 322 -6.62 10.84 12.63
N ASN A 323 -6.24 11.72 11.70
CA ASN A 323 -7.14 12.36 10.74
C ASN A 323 -6.99 11.79 9.32
N VAL A 324 -6.24 10.68 9.15
CA VAL A 324 -6.07 9.99 7.88
C VAL A 324 -7.15 8.92 7.74
N ILE A 325 -7.72 8.79 6.55
CA ILE A 325 -8.66 7.71 6.24
C ILE A 325 -7.83 6.48 5.88
N ASP A 326 -7.79 5.52 6.79
CA ASP A 326 -7.13 4.24 6.57
C ASP A 326 -8.06 3.26 5.85
N VAL A 327 -7.63 2.74 4.69
CA VAL A 327 -8.46 1.95 3.78
C VAL A 327 -7.96 0.52 3.68
N ALA A 328 -8.75 -0.42 4.18
CA ALA A 328 -8.52 -1.86 4.02
C ALA A 328 -9.18 -2.40 2.74
N SER A 329 -8.79 -3.62 2.35
CA SER A 329 -9.37 -4.32 1.21
C SER A 329 -10.44 -5.31 1.65
N VAL A 330 -11.56 -5.32 0.94
CA VAL A 330 -12.57 -6.37 1.04
C VAL A 330 -12.87 -6.93 -0.34
N ASP A 331 -13.32 -8.16 -0.31
CA ASP A 331 -13.73 -8.94 -1.44
C ASP A 331 -14.97 -8.34 -2.13
N ALA A 332 -14.92 -8.18 -3.45
CA ALA A 332 -16.06 -7.72 -4.24
C ALA A 332 -17.16 -8.81 -4.31
N PRO A 333 -18.45 -8.44 -4.39
CA PRO A 333 -19.54 -9.43 -4.37
C PRO A 333 -19.60 -10.27 -5.66
N LYS A 334 -18.92 -9.83 -6.72
CA LYS A 334 -18.80 -10.55 -8.00
C LYS A 334 -17.40 -10.35 -8.54
N TYR A 335 -16.81 -11.42 -9.03
CA TYR A 335 -15.49 -11.43 -9.68
C TYR A 335 -15.60 -11.89 -11.11
N THR A 336 -14.75 -11.33 -11.97
CA THR A 336 -14.44 -11.95 -13.25
C THR A 336 -13.51 -13.12 -12.98
N LEU A 337 -13.92 -14.32 -13.40
CA LEU A 337 -13.12 -15.55 -13.28
C LEU A 337 -12.78 -16.04 -14.67
N GLN A 338 -11.65 -16.73 -14.77
CA GLN A 338 -11.35 -17.53 -15.96
C GLN A 338 -12.15 -18.83 -15.91
N SER A 339 -12.41 -19.44 -17.06
CA SER A 339 -13.10 -20.73 -17.13
C SER A 339 -12.38 -21.71 -18.05
N ILE A 340 -12.37 -22.98 -17.66
CA ILE A 340 -11.98 -24.09 -18.52
C ILE A 340 -13.25 -24.66 -19.14
N ASP A 341 -13.29 -24.68 -20.47
CA ASP A 341 -14.37 -25.32 -21.22
C ASP A 341 -14.28 -26.84 -21.07
N VAL A 342 -15.36 -27.46 -20.60
CA VAL A 342 -15.43 -28.92 -20.45
C VAL A 342 -16.18 -29.51 -21.64
N ILE A 343 -15.47 -30.31 -22.44
CA ILE A 343 -16.00 -30.92 -23.66
C ILE A 343 -16.27 -32.42 -23.47
N GLY A 344 -17.24 -32.97 -24.20
CA GLY A 344 -17.53 -34.41 -24.23
C GLY A 344 -18.38 -34.94 -23.08
N THR A 345 -18.98 -34.06 -22.28
CA THR A 345 -19.89 -34.41 -21.18
C THR A 345 -20.86 -33.25 -20.90
N ASN A 346 -21.89 -33.47 -20.07
CA ASN A 346 -22.84 -32.45 -19.62
C ASN A 346 -22.37 -31.68 -18.37
N TYR A 347 -21.07 -31.74 -18.04
CA TYR A 347 -20.53 -30.97 -16.92
C TYR A 347 -20.39 -29.49 -17.30
N PRO A 348 -20.69 -28.56 -16.35
CA PRO A 348 -20.45 -27.15 -16.57
C PRO A 348 -18.96 -26.84 -16.66
N ASN A 349 -18.64 -25.69 -17.26
CA ASN A 349 -17.28 -25.13 -17.28
C ASN A 349 -16.73 -24.99 -15.86
N ILE A 350 -15.42 -25.19 -15.71
CA ILE A 350 -14.74 -25.13 -14.41
C ILE A 350 -14.17 -23.71 -14.23
N PRO A 351 -14.71 -22.89 -13.32
CA PRO A 351 -14.15 -21.58 -13.05
C PRO A 351 -12.86 -21.69 -12.23
N TYR A 352 -11.91 -20.80 -12.47
CA TYR A 352 -10.70 -20.68 -11.65
C TYR A 352 -10.30 -19.22 -11.47
N LEU A 353 -9.70 -18.96 -10.31
CA LEU A 353 -9.21 -17.64 -9.94
C LEU A 353 -7.74 -17.53 -10.38
N ALA A 354 -7.53 -16.96 -11.55
CA ALA A 354 -6.22 -16.57 -12.04
C ALA A 354 -6.34 -15.26 -12.82
N GLU A 355 -5.31 -14.43 -12.76
CA GLU A 355 -5.26 -13.17 -13.52
C GLU A 355 -5.18 -13.43 -15.03
N THR A 356 -4.51 -14.51 -15.45
CA THR A 356 -4.38 -14.93 -16.84
C THR A 356 -4.98 -16.32 -17.06
N PRO A 357 -5.46 -16.61 -18.28
CA PRO A 357 -5.82 -17.97 -18.62
C PRO A 357 -4.62 -18.91 -18.44
N LEU A 358 -4.87 -20.14 -18.00
CA LEU A 358 -3.85 -21.18 -17.99
C LEU A 358 -3.26 -21.30 -19.41
N ASN A 359 -1.94 -21.41 -19.51
CA ASN A 359 -1.24 -21.55 -20.79
C ASN A 359 -1.44 -22.97 -21.37
N ILE A 360 -2.67 -23.27 -21.76
CA ILE A 360 -3.12 -24.55 -22.31
C ILE A 360 -3.91 -24.21 -23.57
N ALA A 361 -3.23 -24.28 -24.72
CA ALA A 361 -3.84 -23.94 -26.02
C ALA A 361 -4.63 -25.11 -26.62
N ASP A 362 -4.41 -26.33 -26.14
CA ASP A 362 -4.98 -27.55 -26.69
C ASP A 362 -5.97 -28.20 -25.73
N GLN A 363 -6.83 -29.07 -26.27
CA GLN A 363 -7.65 -29.95 -25.45
C GLN A 363 -6.78 -30.90 -24.61
N ARG A 364 -7.09 -31.01 -23.32
CA ARG A 364 -6.42 -31.91 -22.38
C ARG A 364 -7.48 -32.70 -21.59
N PRO A 365 -7.28 -34.00 -21.34
CA PRO A 365 -8.14 -34.75 -20.44
C PRO A 365 -8.10 -34.15 -19.03
N ILE A 366 -9.27 -34.09 -18.38
CA ILE A 366 -9.38 -33.70 -16.97
C ILE A 366 -9.14 -34.94 -16.11
N TRP A 367 -8.27 -34.81 -15.12
CA TRP A 367 -8.04 -35.84 -14.12
C TRP A 367 -8.38 -35.31 -12.72
N VAL A 368 -9.24 -36.05 -12.03
CA VAL A 368 -9.72 -35.71 -10.69
C VAL A 368 -9.33 -36.86 -9.76
N PRO A 369 -8.35 -36.67 -8.85
CA PRO A 369 -8.04 -37.67 -7.85
C PRO A 369 -9.19 -37.84 -6.85
N THR A 370 -9.42 -39.06 -6.40
CA THR A 370 -10.19 -39.34 -5.19
C THR A 370 -9.37 -38.91 -3.97
N ASP A 371 -9.96 -38.06 -3.12
CA ASP A 371 -9.46 -37.70 -1.77
C ASP A 371 -8.11 -36.97 -1.70
N VAL A 372 -7.71 -36.23 -2.74
CA VAL A 372 -6.51 -35.36 -2.67
C VAL A 372 -6.89 -33.90 -2.50
N TYR A 373 -6.26 -33.30 -1.49
CA TYR A 373 -6.27 -31.87 -1.23
C TYR A 373 -5.03 -31.20 -1.81
N ALA A 374 -5.14 -29.96 -2.30
CA ALA A 374 -4.08 -29.21 -2.99
C ALA A 374 -2.74 -29.15 -2.24
N CYS A 375 -2.78 -29.26 -0.91
CA CYS A 375 -1.62 -29.17 -0.02
C CYS A 375 -1.01 -30.53 0.34
N LEU A 376 -1.48 -31.63 -0.26
CA LEU A 376 -0.98 -32.98 -0.01
C LEU A 376 -0.37 -33.55 -1.29
N ALA A 377 0.74 -34.27 -1.14
CA ALA A 377 1.32 -35.00 -2.25
C ALA A 377 0.30 -36.02 -2.80
N ILE A 378 0.13 -36.01 -4.13
CA ILE A 378 -0.63 -37.04 -4.83
C ILE A 378 0.21 -38.32 -4.79
N THR A 379 -0.14 -39.24 -3.89
CA THR A 379 0.63 -40.48 -3.66
C THR A 379 -0.03 -41.74 -4.24
N SER A 380 -1.27 -41.64 -4.73
CA SER A 380 -2.04 -42.76 -5.27
C SER A 380 -2.89 -42.35 -6.47
N GLY A 381 -3.26 -43.32 -7.31
CA GLY A 381 -4.13 -43.09 -8.48
C GLY A 381 -3.48 -42.36 -9.66
N LEU A 382 -2.16 -42.15 -9.64
CA LEU A 382 -1.43 -41.45 -10.70
C LEU A 382 -1.59 -42.17 -12.05
N PRO A 383 -1.90 -41.44 -13.14
CA PRO A 383 -1.88 -42.00 -14.49
C PRO A 383 -0.50 -42.58 -14.81
N SER A 384 -0.46 -43.70 -15.54
CA SER A 384 0.79 -44.38 -15.91
C SER A 384 1.74 -43.52 -16.75
N GLN A 385 1.21 -42.48 -17.40
CA GLN A 385 1.96 -41.52 -18.21
C GLN A 385 2.31 -40.22 -17.46
N GLY A 386 1.98 -40.13 -16.16
CA GLY A 386 2.17 -38.92 -15.36
C GLY A 386 1.09 -37.85 -15.57
N LEU A 387 1.24 -36.71 -14.89
CA LEU A 387 0.22 -35.66 -14.83
C LEU A 387 0.37 -34.56 -15.90
N ALA A 388 1.51 -34.48 -16.58
CA ALA A 388 1.85 -33.36 -17.48
C ALA A 388 0.87 -33.16 -18.65
N GLN A 389 0.11 -34.20 -19.00
CA GLN A 389 -0.89 -34.19 -20.08
C GLN A 389 -2.32 -33.96 -19.61
N TYR A 390 -2.55 -33.77 -18.31
CA TYR A 390 -3.87 -33.61 -17.72
C TYR A 390 -4.08 -32.21 -17.16
N ILE A 391 -5.33 -31.74 -17.20
CA ILE A 391 -5.78 -30.68 -16.29
C ILE A 391 -6.17 -31.36 -14.98
N VAL A 392 -5.40 -31.08 -13.93
CA VAL A 392 -5.58 -31.70 -12.62
C VAL A 392 -6.49 -30.83 -11.76
N VAL A 393 -7.62 -31.37 -11.33
CA VAL A 393 -8.58 -30.66 -10.47
C VAL A 393 -8.60 -31.33 -9.10
N VAL A 394 -8.13 -30.62 -8.08
CA VAL A 394 -8.04 -31.11 -6.69
C VAL A 394 -8.94 -30.28 -5.77
N SER A 395 -9.31 -30.85 -4.62
CA SER A 395 -10.00 -30.09 -3.59
C SER A 395 -9.04 -29.11 -2.92
N ARG A 396 -9.52 -27.88 -2.61
CA ARG A 396 -8.71 -26.76 -2.08
C ARG A 396 -7.88 -27.12 -0.82
N GLY A 397 -8.32 -28.06 0.00
CA GLY A 397 -7.65 -28.40 1.25
C GLY A 397 -7.70 -27.28 2.28
N ASN A 398 -6.82 -27.35 3.27
CA ASN A 398 -6.79 -26.41 4.40
C ASN A 398 -5.61 -25.42 4.36
N CYS A 399 -4.83 -25.39 3.28
CA CYS A 399 -3.75 -24.41 3.14
C CYS A 399 -4.30 -23.01 2.83
N ALA A 400 -3.59 -21.99 3.33
CA ALA A 400 -3.82 -20.60 2.98
C ALA A 400 -3.31 -20.35 1.54
N PHE A 401 -3.96 -19.45 0.79
CA PHE A 401 -3.59 -19.06 -0.58
C PHE A 401 -2.15 -18.52 -0.74
N VAL A 402 -1.45 -18.29 0.37
CA VAL A 402 -0.12 -17.67 0.43
C VAL A 402 1.03 -18.67 0.56
N SER A 403 0.77 -19.98 0.69
CA SER A 403 1.85 -20.97 0.66
C SER A 403 2.28 -21.19 -0.78
N THR A 404 3.33 -20.49 -1.21
CA THR A 404 3.98 -20.68 -2.52
C THR A 404 4.84 -21.95 -2.61
N ASP A 405 4.78 -22.81 -1.60
CA ASP A 405 5.58 -24.04 -1.58
C ASP A 405 4.70 -25.24 -1.91
N ALA A 406 4.71 -25.61 -3.18
CA ALA A 406 4.51 -26.98 -3.66
C ALA A 406 5.36 -27.21 -4.91
#